data_AF-W2SKU1-F1
#
_entry.id   AF-W2SKU1-F1
#
_cell.length_a   1.000
_cell.length_b   1.000
_cell.length_c   1.000
_cell.angle_alpha   90.00
_cell.angle_beta   90.00
_cell.angle_gamma   90.00
#
_symmetry.space_group_name_H-M   'P 1'
#
loop_
_entity.id
_entity.type
_entity.pdbx_description
1 polymer ?
#
loop_
_entity_poly.entity_id
_entity_poly.type
_entity_poly.pdbx_seq_one_letter_code
_entity_poly.pdbx_strand_id
1 'polypeptide(L)'
;YERNALDADDQLQYFSAQKDVYSRIGGEEAERKFIDAVSILCATVDLPEHWLAFGSKKEITVGENFQVGYYVRAIMLLERHLKQAHGFVIDTIRKKLATLNDKLMSMGYSSDKIHEARRRMGVDIVSNEDGLETSEELQRPVHEYRTKQIAFKTAEDCEKIVADFKHKFRWMFSGCVL
;
A
#
# COMPACT_ATOMS: atom_id res chain seq x y z
N TYR A 1 21.48 -22.27 10.21
CA TYR A 1 20.15 -21.96 9.64
C TYR A 1 20.06 -20.45 9.52
N GLU A 2 20.48 -19.89 8.39
CA GLU A 2 20.62 -18.42 8.17
C GLU A 2 20.23 -18.00 6.74
N ARG A 3 19.61 -18.89 5.95
CA ARG A 3 19.34 -18.64 4.52
C ARG A 3 18.03 -17.91 4.19
N ASN A 4 17.11 -17.73 5.14
CA ASN A 4 15.74 -17.31 4.77
C ASN A 4 15.51 -15.78 4.77
N ALA A 5 16.32 -14.98 5.46
CA ALA A 5 16.11 -13.54 5.56
C ALA A 5 16.67 -12.77 4.34
N LEU A 6 17.80 -13.23 3.79
CA LEU A 6 18.41 -12.65 2.59
C LEU A 6 17.48 -12.78 1.37
N ASP A 7 16.83 -13.93 1.21
CA ASP A 7 15.95 -14.22 0.08
C ASP A 7 14.69 -13.33 0.04
N ALA A 8 14.18 -12.91 1.19
CA ALA A 8 12.97 -12.09 1.32
C ALA A 8 13.23 -10.61 0.96
N ASP A 9 14.34 -10.07 1.45
CA ASP A 9 14.76 -8.71 1.13
C ASP A 9 15.12 -8.60 -0.35
N ASP A 10 15.77 -9.63 -0.91
CA ASP A 10 16.07 -9.73 -2.34
C ASP A 10 14.78 -9.76 -3.19
N GLN A 11 13.73 -10.45 -2.73
CA GLN A 11 12.43 -10.44 -3.41
C GLN A 11 11.77 -9.06 -3.38
N LEU A 12 11.79 -8.35 -2.24
CA LEU A 12 11.26 -6.99 -2.16
C LEU A 12 12.03 -6.03 -3.07
N GLN A 13 13.35 -6.15 -3.12
CA GLN A 13 14.19 -5.39 -4.06
C GLN A 13 13.86 -5.74 -5.51
N TYR A 14 13.62 -7.02 -5.82
CA TYR A 14 13.20 -7.47 -7.14
C TYR A 14 11.87 -6.83 -7.56
N PHE A 15 10.84 -6.86 -6.70
CA PHE A 15 9.56 -6.20 -7.01
C PHE A 15 9.68 -4.68 -7.11
N SER A 16 10.55 -4.06 -6.30
CA SER A 16 10.87 -2.64 -6.43
C SER A 16 11.48 -2.33 -7.80
N ALA A 17 12.43 -3.15 -8.27
CA ALA A 17 13.05 -3.01 -9.57
C ALA A 17 12.04 -3.27 -10.71
N GLN A 18 11.20 -4.30 -10.60
CA GLN A 18 10.14 -4.58 -11.58
C GLN A 18 9.19 -3.39 -11.72
N LYS A 19 8.73 -2.81 -10.60
CA LYS A 19 7.91 -1.61 -10.59
C LYS A 19 8.57 -0.46 -11.38
N ASP A 20 9.86 -0.19 -11.15
CA ASP A 20 10.57 0.91 -11.81
C ASP A 20 10.81 0.68 -13.31
N VAL A 21 10.99 -0.57 -13.72
CA VAL A 21 11.11 -0.96 -15.13
C VAL A 21 9.77 -0.85 -15.82
N TYR A 22 8.72 -1.48 -15.30
CA TYR A 22 7.40 -1.53 -15.93
C TYR A 22 6.64 -0.20 -15.86
N SER A 23 7.00 0.72 -14.95
CA SER A 23 6.45 2.08 -15.00
C SER A 23 6.90 2.87 -16.23
N ARG A 24 8.00 2.48 -16.87
CA ARG A 24 8.62 3.17 -18.03
C ARG A 24 8.28 2.54 -19.38
N ILE A 25 7.76 1.31 -19.38
CA ILE A 25 7.42 0.55 -20.59
C ILE A 25 5.92 0.68 -20.87
N GLY A 26 5.55 0.95 -22.11
CA GLY A 26 4.15 0.96 -22.55
C GLY A 26 3.60 -0.44 -22.82
N GLY A 27 2.28 -0.58 -22.88
CA GLY A 27 1.59 -1.81 -23.25
C GLY A 27 0.92 -2.53 -22.07
N GLU A 28 -0.13 -3.28 -22.39
CA GLU A 28 -1.04 -3.90 -21.42
C GLU A 28 -0.32 -4.88 -20.48
N GLU A 29 0.62 -5.69 -21.00
CA GLU A 29 1.39 -6.62 -20.18
C GLU A 29 2.28 -5.88 -19.17
N ALA A 30 2.89 -4.77 -19.58
CA ALA A 30 3.71 -3.95 -18.69
C ALA A 30 2.85 -3.25 -17.62
N GLU A 31 1.66 -2.76 -17.98
CA GLU A 31 0.70 -2.23 -17.01
C GLU A 31 0.30 -3.26 -15.96
N ARG A 32 -0.02 -4.47 -16.39
CA ARG A 32 -0.38 -5.58 -15.50
C ARG A 32 0.76 -5.93 -14.55
N LYS A 33 1.96 -6.13 -15.09
CA LYS A 33 3.16 -6.44 -14.27
C LYS A 33 3.52 -5.30 -13.31
N PHE A 34 3.33 -4.05 -13.72
CA PHE A 34 3.49 -2.90 -12.84
C PHE A 34 2.49 -2.93 -11.67
N ILE A 35 1.19 -3.12 -11.96
CA ILE A 35 0.14 -3.18 -10.93
C ILE A 35 0.40 -4.35 -9.97
N ASP A 36 0.78 -5.51 -10.49
CA ASP A 36 1.04 -6.70 -9.68
C ASP A 36 2.25 -6.49 -8.77
N ALA A 37 3.36 -5.95 -9.29
CA ALA A 37 4.54 -5.63 -8.49
C ALA A 37 4.22 -4.63 -7.35
N VAL A 38 3.48 -3.55 -7.66
CA VAL A 38 3.07 -2.57 -6.63
C VAL A 38 2.09 -3.19 -5.62
N SER A 39 1.19 -4.06 -6.07
CA SER A 39 0.24 -4.78 -5.20
C SER A 39 0.98 -5.69 -4.22
N ILE A 40 2.00 -6.42 -4.68
CA ILE A 40 2.85 -7.27 -3.83
C ILE A 40 3.61 -6.42 -2.80
N LEU A 41 4.20 -5.30 -3.21
CA LEU A 41 4.88 -4.37 -2.30
C LEU A 41 3.94 -3.83 -1.22
N CYS A 42 2.72 -3.43 -1.59
CA CYS A 42 1.69 -2.96 -0.66
C CYS A 42 1.19 -4.07 0.28
N ALA A 43 1.00 -5.29 -0.26
CA ALA A 43 0.55 -6.43 0.53
C ALA A 43 1.60 -6.89 1.55
N THR A 44 2.88 -6.79 1.20
CA THR A 44 3.99 -7.23 2.04
C THR A 44 4.34 -6.21 3.12
N VAL A 45 4.38 -4.92 2.77
CA VAL A 45 4.70 -3.84 3.70
C VAL A 45 3.68 -2.71 3.59
N ASP A 46 3.08 -2.34 4.71
CA ASP A 46 2.12 -1.24 4.83
C ASP A 46 2.81 0.15 4.78
N LEU A 47 3.61 0.40 3.75
CA LEU A 47 4.27 1.69 3.53
C LEU A 47 3.42 2.61 2.64
N PRO A 48 3.13 3.85 3.07
CA PRO A 48 2.45 4.86 2.25
C PRO A 48 3.11 5.06 0.88
N GLU A 49 4.44 4.98 0.82
CA GLU A 49 5.23 5.15 -0.39
C GLU A 49 4.93 4.08 -1.45
N HIS A 50 4.66 2.83 -1.04
CA HIS A 50 4.27 1.77 -1.99
C HIS A 50 2.91 2.07 -2.62
N TRP A 51 1.95 2.57 -1.84
CA TRP A 51 0.64 2.97 -2.35
C TRP A 51 0.73 4.14 -3.31
N LEU A 52 1.53 5.15 -3.00
CA LEU A 52 1.75 6.30 -3.90
C LEU A 52 2.48 5.90 -5.19
N ALA A 53 3.18 4.77 -5.19
CA ALA A 53 3.89 4.30 -6.37
C ALA A 53 2.95 3.92 -7.51
N PHE A 54 1.67 3.60 -7.27
CA PHE A 54 0.68 3.44 -8.34
C PHE A 54 0.58 4.69 -9.24
N GLY A 55 0.86 5.88 -8.71
CA GLY A 55 0.90 7.13 -9.45
C GLY A 55 2.18 7.39 -10.25
N SER A 56 3.17 6.50 -10.23
CA SER A 56 4.44 6.69 -10.96
C SER A 56 4.33 6.35 -12.45
N LYS A 57 3.28 5.65 -12.87
CA LYS A 57 2.98 5.36 -14.27
C LYS A 57 1.93 6.35 -14.77
N LYS A 58 2.27 7.13 -15.82
CA LYS A 58 1.41 8.22 -16.33
C LYS A 58 0.23 7.74 -17.17
N GLU A 59 0.45 6.69 -17.96
CA GLU A 59 -0.53 6.11 -18.87
C GLU A 59 -0.81 4.70 -18.37
N ILE A 60 -1.90 4.56 -17.62
CA ILE A 60 -2.36 3.30 -17.07
C ILE A 60 -3.87 3.21 -17.25
N THR A 61 -4.34 2.09 -17.77
CA THR A 61 -5.77 1.89 -18.06
C THR A 61 -6.47 1.38 -16.81
N VAL A 62 -6.99 2.32 -16.02
CA VAL A 62 -7.62 2.06 -14.71
C VAL A 62 -8.96 2.76 -14.56
N GLY A 63 -9.79 2.26 -13.65
CA GLY A 63 -11.08 2.88 -13.34
C GLY A 63 -10.96 4.16 -12.51
N GLU A 64 -12.08 4.89 -12.42
CA GLU A 64 -12.18 6.20 -11.75
C GLU A 64 -11.80 6.18 -10.25
N ASN A 65 -11.88 5.03 -9.60
CA ASN A 65 -11.58 4.87 -8.17
C ASN A 65 -10.10 4.69 -7.90
N PHE A 66 -9.29 4.42 -8.92
CA PHE A 66 -7.92 3.99 -8.74
C PHE A 66 -7.08 5.07 -8.05
N GLN A 67 -7.11 6.29 -8.61
CA GLN A 67 -6.32 7.41 -8.10
C GLN A 67 -6.72 7.82 -6.68
N VAL A 68 -8.01 8.08 -6.45
CA VAL A 68 -8.51 8.42 -5.11
C VAL A 68 -8.24 7.29 -4.11
N GLY A 69 -8.33 6.03 -4.53
CA GLY A 69 -8.14 4.86 -3.67
C GLY A 69 -6.73 4.79 -3.10
N TYR A 70 -5.69 4.83 -3.94
CA TYR A 70 -4.32 4.73 -3.45
C TYR A 70 -3.89 5.99 -2.68
N TYR A 71 -4.37 7.19 -3.03
CA TYR A 71 -4.10 8.41 -2.26
C TYR A 71 -4.69 8.33 -0.86
N VAL A 72 -5.98 8.00 -0.77
CA VAL A 72 -6.67 7.90 0.52
C VAL A 72 -6.05 6.82 1.38
N ARG A 73 -5.68 5.67 0.80
CA ARG A 73 -5.01 4.61 1.54
C ARG A 73 -3.65 5.04 2.09
N ALA A 74 -2.83 5.74 1.28
CA ALA A 74 -1.55 6.28 1.74
C ALA A 74 -1.73 7.29 2.89
N ILE A 75 -2.73 8.16 2.81
CA ILE A 75 -3.08 9.11 3.88
C ILE A 75 -3.47 8.36 5.16
N MET A 76 -4.33 7.36 5.08
CA MET A 76 -4.76 6.57 6.25
C MET A 76 -3.59 5.84 6.93
N LEU A 77 -2.64 5.31 6.14
CA LEU A 77 -1.42 4.70 6.67
C LEU A 77 -0.53 5.72 7.38
N LEU A 78 -0.36 6.92 6.81
CA LEU A 78 0.38 7.99 7.48
C LEU A 78 -0.30 8.49 8.75
N GLU A 79 -1.63 8.59 8.78
CA GLU A 79 -2.40 8.90 10.00
C GLU A 79 -2.17 7.84 11.08
N ARG A 80 -2.17 6.56 10.71
CA ARG A 80 -1.82 5.45 11.62
C ARG A 80 -0.38 5.56 12.12
N HIS A 81 0.58 5.84 11.23
CA HIS A 81 1.97 6.03 11.61
C HIS A 81 2.14 7.24 12.54
N LEU A 82 1.40 8.32 12.32
CA LEU A 82 1.40 9.50 13.17
C LEU A 82 0.94 9.18 14.59
N LYS A 83 -0.11 8.35 14.76
CA LYS A 83 -0.59 7.91 16.08
C LYS A 83 0.47 7.11 16.87
N GLN A 84 1.40 6.45 16.17
CA GLN A 84 2.45 5.62 16.75
C GLN A 84 3.82 6.33 16.81
N ALA A 85 3.95 7.50 16.19
CA ALA A 85 5.22 8.19 16.07
C ALA A 85 5.56 9.02 17.32
N HIS A 86 6.86 9.11 17.60
CA HIS A 86 7.41 9.94 18.67
C HIS A 86 8.58 10.78 18.15
N GLY A 87 8.87 11.88 18.84
CA GLY A 87 10.00 12.75 18.54
C GLY A 87 9.93 13.42 17.17
N PHE A 88 11.09 13.65 16.55
CA PHE A 88 11.24 14.46 15.34
C PHE A 88 10.52 13.89 14.09
N VAL A 89 10.21 12.59 14.09
CA VAL A 89 9.52 11.92 12.96
C VAL A 89 8.08 12.43 12.82
N ILE A 90 7.46 12.89 13.90
CA ILE A 90 6.10 13.44 13.90
C ILE A 90 5.96 14.58 12.89
N ASP A 91 6.89 15.53 12.89
CA ASP A 91 6.82 16.70 12.01
C ASP A 91 7.01 16.33 10.54
N THR A 92 7.84 15.33 10.27
CA THR A 92 8.01 14.77 8.93
C THR A 92 6.72 14.12 8.44
N ILE A 93 6.06 13.32 9.28
CA ILE A 93 4.78 12.68 8.92
C ILE A 93 3.68 13.74 8.72
N ARG A 94 3.60 14.75 9.60
CA ARG A 94 2.62 15.85 9.47
C ARG A 94 2.79 16.63 8.18
N LYS A 95 4.04 16.96 7.80
CA LYS A 95 4.33 17.63 6.52
C LYS A 95 3.90 16.78 5.34
N LYS A 96 4.24 15.48 5.33
CA LYS A 96 3.80 14.55 4.28
C LYS A 96 2.28 14.45 4.19
N LEU A 97 1.58 14.37 5.33
CA LEU A 97 0.11 14.35 5.38
C LEU A 97 -0.50 15.62 4.80
N ALA A 98 0.01 16.80 5.19
CA ALA A 98 -0.46 18.07 4.64
C ALA A 98 -0.32 18.10 3.11
N THR A 99 0.86 17.74 2.58
CA THR A 99 1.09 17.69 1.13
C THR A 99 0.16 16.73 0.40
N LEU A 100 -0.10 15.55 0.96
CA LEU A 100 -1.00 14.58 0.33
C LEU A 100 -2.47 15.03 0.40
N ASN A 101 -2.89 15.66 1.50
CA ASN A 101 -4.22 16.22 1.61
C ASN A 101 -4.43 17.36 0.62
N ASP A 102 -3.49 18.30 0.52
CA ASP A 102 -3.55 19.39 -0.46
C ASP A 102 -3.65 18.84 -1.88
N LYS A 103 -2.86 17.80 -2.18
CA LYS A 103 -2.90 17.12 -3.48
C LYS A 103 -4.24 16.43 -3.73
N LEU A 104 -4.80 15.73 -2.75
CA LEU A 104 -6.11 15.10 -2.86
C LEU A 104 -7.23 16.15 -3.09
N MET A 105 -7.17 17.29 -2.40
CA MET A 105 -8.12 18.39 -2.60
C MET A 105 -7.97 19.01 -3.99
N SER A 106 -6.74 19.13 -4.51
CA SER A 106 -6.49 19.66 -5.86
C SER A 106 -7.03 18.78 -6.99
N MET A 107 -7.32 17.50 -6.72
CA MET A 107 -7.92 16.58 -7.70
C MET A 107 -9.42 16.82 -7.92
N GLY A 108 -10.07 17.65 -7.10
CA GLY A 108 -11.47 18.03 -7.32
C GLY A 108 -12.51 16.95 -7.01
N TYR A 109 -12.14 15.91 -6.25
CA TYR A 109 -13.11 14.91 -5.79
C TYR A 109 -14.11 15.51 -4.80
N SER A 110 -15.37 15.08 -4.88
CA SER A 110 -16.37 15.47 -3.89
C SER A 110 -16.03 14.93 -2.50
N SER A 111 -16.50 15.63 -1.47
CA SER A 111 -16.36 15.16 -0.08
C SER A 111 -16.93 13.74 0.06
N ASP A 112 -18.09 13.47 -0.53
CA ASP A 112 -18.72 12.13 -0.48
C ASP A 112 -17.84 11.04 -1.11
N LYS A 113 -17.16 11.33 -2.22
CA LYS A 113 -16.24 10.38 -2.87
C LYS A 113 -15.04 10.08 -1.99
N ILE A 114 -14.48 11.11 -1.32
CA ILE A 114 -13.37 10.94 -0.38
C ILE A 114 -13.83 10.11 0.84
N HIS A 115 -15.04 10.37 1.37
CA HIS A 115 -15.60 9.60 2.48
C HIS A 115 -15.86 8.14 2.08
N GLU A 116 -16.38 7.88 0.88
CA GLU A 116 -16.52 6.52 0.37
C GLU A 116 -15.15 5.83 0.24
N ALA A 117 -14.16 6.51 -0.37
CA ALA A 117 -12.81 5.99 -0.49
C ALA A 117 -12.23 5.60 0.87
N ARG A 118 -12.40 6.44 1.91
CA ARG A 118 -11.94 6.11 3.27
C ARG A 118 -12.60 4.85 3.83
N ARG A 119 -13.92 4.69 3.65
CA ARG A 119 -14.62 3.47 4.07
C ARG A 119 -14.16 2.22 3.32
N ARG A 120 -13.98 2.33 2.00
CA ARG A 120 -13.65 1.20 1.11
C ARG A 120 -12.18 0.79 1.22
N MET A 121 -11.29 1.77 1.40
CA MET A 121 -9.86 1.54 1.52
C MET A 121 -9.42 1.29 2.96
N GLY A 122 -10.27 1.55 3.95
CA GLY A 122 -9.99 1.36 5.37
C GLY A 122 -10.38 0.00 5.95
N VAL A 123 -10.82 -0.96 5.13
CA VAL A 123 -11.45 -2.23 5.55
C VAL A 123 -10.66 -3.06 6.57
N ASP A 124 -9.34 -2.92 6.59
CA ASP A 124 -8.40 -3.60 7.46
C ASP A 124 -7.64 -2.67 8.41
N ILE A 125 -7.87 -1.36 8.33
CA ILE A 125 -7.39 -0.39 9.31
C ILE A 125 -8.51 -0.21 10.32
N VAL A 126 -8.75 -1.24 11.14
CA VAL A 126 -9.62 -1.11 12.31
C VAL A 126 -8.87 -0.27 13.35
N SER A 127 -9.55 0.72 13.90
CA SER A 127 -9.03 1.54 15.00
C SER A 127 -8.85 0.64 16.22
N ASN A 128 -7.64 0.60 16.80
CA ASN A 128 -7.33 -0.05 18.08
C ASN A 128 -8.05 0.60 19.29
N GLU A 129 -9.28 1.11 19.13
CA GLU A 129 -10.02 1.76 20.21
C GLU A 129 -10.94 0.81 21.00
N ASP A 130 -11.20 -0.41 20.51
CA ASP A 130 -12.07 -1.40 21.21
C ASP A 130 -11.31 -2.63 21.77
N GLY A 131 -10.05 -2.46 22.17
CA GLY A 131 -9.22 -3.56 22.65
C GLY A 131 -8.18 -3.16 23.68
N LEU A 132 -8.63 -2.61 24.81
CA LEU A 132 -7.87 -2.69 26.07
C LEU A 132 -7.87 -4.15 26.54
N GLU A 133 -7.14 -5.01 25.83
CA GLU A 133 -6.64 -6.25 26.40
C GLU A 133 -5.13 -6.22 26.30
N THR A 134 -4.52 -6.18 27.48
CA THR A 134 -3.11 -6.35 27.76
C THR A 134 -2.59 -7.64 27.12
N SER A 135 -2.24 -7.57 25.83
CA SER A 135 -1.35 -8.54 25.21
C SER A 135 0.00 -7.86 25.02
N GLU A 136 1.02 -8.36 25.72
CA GLU A 136 2.43 -7.94 25.58
C GLU A 136 2.96 -8.10 24.13
N GLU A 137 2.18 -8.67 23.20
CA GLU A 137 2.48 -8.71 21.77
C GLU A 137 2.20 -7.40 21.02
N LEU A 138 1.40 -6.48 21.57
CA LEU A 138 0.99 -5.23 20.91
C LEU A 138 1.96 -4.05 21.11
N GLN A 139 3.01 -4.23 21.92
CA GLN A 139 4.05 -3.21 22.11
C GLN A 139 5.22 -3.33 21.12
N ARG A 140 5.22 -4.35 20.26
CA ARG A 140 6.26 -4.46 19.24
C ARG A 140 5.96 -3.50 18.09
N PRO A 141 6.97 -2.79 17.58
CA PRO A 141 6.80 -1.97 16.39
C PRO A 141 6.18 -2.82 15.26
N VAL A 142 5.21 -2.28 14.53
CA VAL A 142 4.47 -2.99 13.45
C VAL A 142 5.41 -3.66 12.42
N HIS A 143 6.64 -3.17 12.32
CA HIS A 143 7.70 -3.73 11.48
C HIS A 143 8.21 -5.10 11.96
N GLU A 144 8.10 -5.43 13.25
CA GLU A 144 8.61 -6.68 13.83
C GLU A 144 7.66 -7.88 13.69
N TYR A 145 6.33 -7.66 13.63
CA TYR A 145 5.38 -8.78 13.58
C TYR A 145 5.35 -9.46 12.19
N ARG A 146 5.68 -8.73 11.11
CA ARG A 146 5.81 -9.32 9.77
C ARG A 146 7.20 -9.83 9.42
N THR A 147 8.25 -9.44 10.15
CA THR A 147 9.62 -9.93 9.87
C THR A 147 9.77 -11.42 10.18
N LYS A 148 8.90 -12.00 11.02
CA LYS A 148 9.05 -13.40 11.45
C LYS A 148 8.66 -14.47 10.44
N GLN A 149 8.19 -14.12 9.23
CA GLN A 149 7.91 -15.14 8.20
C GLN A 149 7.76 -14.57 6.79
N ILE A 150 8.68 -13.70 6.35
CA ILE A 150 8.84 -13.52 4.90
C ILE A 150 9.71 -14.69 4.42
N ALA A 151 9.07 -15.84 4.19
CA ALA A 151 9.69 -16.90 3.42
C ALA A 151 9.73 -16.47 1.95
N PHE A 152 10.72 -16.97 1.20
CA PHE A 152 10.77 -16.83 -0.25
C PHE A 152 9.42 -17.24 -0.85
N LYS A 153 8.79 -16.32 -1.59
CA LYS A 153 7.49 -16.51 -2.23
C LYS A 153 7.69 -17.14 -3.61
N THR A 154 7.00 -18.23 -3.89
CA THR A 154 6.95 -18.80 -5.24
C THR A 154 6.15 -17.91 -6.18
N ALA A 155 6.19 -18.18 -7.49
CA ALA A 155 5.34 -17.48 -8.46
C ALA A 155 3.84 -17.65 -8.12
N GLU A 156 3.42 -18.86 -7.74
CA GLU A 156 2.05 -19.16 -7.30
C GLU A 156 1.66 -18.36 -6.04
N ASP A 157 2.57 -18.22 -5.08
CA ASP A 157 2.33 -17.38 -3.89
C ASP A 157 2.13 -15.91 -4.28
N CYS A 158 2.91 -15.42 -5.24
CA CYS A 158 2.80 -14.05 -5.73
C CYS A 158 1.46 -13.81 -6.43
N GLU A 159 1.02 -14.74 -7.28
CA GLU A 159 -0.29 -14.69 -7.93
C GLU A 159 -1.42 -14.68 -6.91
N LYS A 160 -1.34 -15.53 -5.88
CA LYS A 160 -2.33 -15.55 -4.80
C LYS A 160 -2.35 -14.24 -4.01
N ILE A 161 -1.19 -13.68 -3.68
CA ILE A 161 -1.10 -12.38 -2.99
C ILE A 161 -1.73 -11.27 -3.82
N VAL A 162 -1.47 -11.24 -5.12
CA VAL A 162 -2.07 -10.25 -6.03
C VAL A 162 -3.59 -10.44 -6.09
N ALA A 163 -4.08 -11.66 -6.22
CA ALA A 163 -5.52 -11.96 -6.26
C ALA A 163 -6.22 -11.53 -4.95
N ASP A 164 -5.65 -11.89 -3.80
CA ASP A 164 -6.17 -11.52 -2.49
C ASP A 164 -6.15 -9.99 -2.28
N PHE A 165 -5.08 -9.33 -2.70
CA PHE A 165 -4.96 -7.87 -2.63
C PHE A 165 -6.01 -7.18 -3.50
N LYS A 166 -6.13 -7.59 -4.78
CA LYS A 166 -7.13 -7.04 -5.71
C LYS A 166 -8.55 -7.30 -5.23
N HIS A 167 -8.82 -8.46 -4.63
CA HIS A 167 -10.12 -8.77 -4.04
C HIS A 167 -10.43 -7.87 -2.85
N LYS A 168 -9.48 -7.74 -1.91
CA LYS A 168 -9.62 -6.90 -0.71
C LYS A 168 -9.87 -5.42 -1.08
N PHE A 169 -9.15 -4.91 -2.07
CA PHE A 169 -9.26 -3.54 -2.54
C PHE A 169 -10.04 -3.41 -3.85
N ARG A 170 -11.00 -4.32 -4.11
CA ARG A 170 -11.78 -4.39 -5.36
C ARG A 170 -12.46 -3.08 -5.78
N TRP A 171 -12.78 -2.22 -4.81
CA TRP A 171 -13.38 -0.92 -5.08
C TRP A 171 -12.42 -0.01 -5.87
N MET A 172 -11.14 0.02 -5.49
CA MET A 172 -10.09 0.78 -6.18
C MET A 172 -9.86 0.25 -7.61
N PHE A 173 -9.94 -1.07 -7.78
CA PHE A 173 -9.73 -1.74 -9.06
C PHE A 173 -11.01 -1.84 -9.93
N SER A 174 -12.14 -1.32 -9.46
CA SER A 174 -13.39 -1.34 -10.22
C SER A 174 -13.24 -0.54 -11.51
N GLY A 175 -13.54 -1.16 -12.66
CA GLY A 175 -13.36 -0.55 -13.98
C GLY A 175 -11.96 -0.69 -14.58
N CYS A 176 -11.04 -1.41 -13.91
CA CYS A 176 -9.76 -1.78 -14.52
C CYS A 176 -9.94 -3.07 -15.34
N VAL A 177 -9.31 -3.14 -16.51
CA VAL A 177 -9.19 -4.39 -17.29
C VAL A 177 -7.94 -5.11 -16.75
N LEU A 178 -8.10 -5.90 -15.68
CA LEU A 178 -6.99 -6.58 -14.98
C LEU A 178 -7.17 -8.09 -14.96
#